data_AF-A0A3D5U6D9-F1
#
_entry.id   AF-A0A3D5U6D9-F1
#
_cell.length_a   1.000
_cell.length_b   1.000
_cell.length_c   1.000
_cell.angle_alpha   90.00
_cell.angle_beta   90.00
_cell.angle_gamma   90.00
#
_symmetry.space_group_name_H-M   'P 1'
#
loop_
_entity.id
_entity.type
_entity.pdbx_description
1 polymer ?
#
loop_
_entity_poly.entity_id
_entity_poly.type
_entity_poly.pdbx_seq_one_letter_code
_entity_poly.pdbx_strand_id
1 'polypeptide(L)'
;MKAIAVIGYHHTGKTTTVVNLVRELCARGYSVATIKDIHSEKFRADTPGKNSALHIDAGSKLTVARGIYDTAIIFPKTLPLNEILPHIVADFLVIEGMKDAPVP
;
A
#
# COMPACT_ATOMS: atom_id res chain seq x y z
N MET A 1 -2.91 6.43 15.25
CA MET A 1 -2.23 6.74 13.97
C MET A 1 -2.77 8.06 13.42
N LYS A 2 -1.90 8.95 12.93
CA LYS A 2 -2.25 10.13 12.14
C LYS A 2 -2.14 9.79 10.65
N ALA A 3 -2.99 10.34 9.79
CA ALA A 3 -2.97 10.05 8.36
C ALA A 3 -2.96 11.33 7.52
N ILE A 4 -2.31 11.26 6.35
CA ILE A 4 -2.29 12.34 5.35
C ILE A 4 -2.25 11.73 3.94
N ALA A 5 -2.95 12.33 2.98
CA ALA A 5 -2.90 11.96 1.57
C ALA A 5 -2.16 12.99 0.72
N VAL A 6 -1.40 12.50 -0.26
CA VAL A 6 -0.75 13.29 -1.30
C VAL A 6 -1.39 12.93 -2.64
N ILE A 7 -2.24 13.81 -3.14
CA ILE A 7 -3.05 13.63 -4.34
C ILE A 7 -2.63 14.64 -5.42
N GLY A 8 -2.66 14.22 -6.69
CA GLY A 8 -2.24 15.05 -7.82
C GLY A 8 -2.08 14.23 -9.11
N TYR A 9 -1.90 14.92 -10.25
CA TYR A 9 -1.73 14.28 -11.55
C TYR A 9 -0.45 13.45 -11.66
N HIS A 10 -0.38 12.59 -12.66
CA HIS A 10 0.82 11.80 -12.92
C HIS A 10 2.01 12.73 -13.21
N HIS A 11 3.21 12.38 -12.71
CA HIS A 11 4.45 13.17 -12.87
C HIS A 11 4.47 14.58 -12.21
N THR A 12 3.65 14.85 -11.20
CA THR A 12 3.67 16.14 -10.46
C THR A 12 4.49 16.12 -9.17
N GLY A 13 5.38 15.15 -8.97
CA GLY A 13 6.23 15.06 -7.78
C GLY A 13 5.60 14.41 -6.55
N LYS A 14 4.41 13.80 -6.65
CA LYS A 14 3.75 13.10 -5.52
C LYS A 14 4.67 12.13 -4.78
N THR A 15 5.30 11.23 -5.53
CA THR A 15 6.20 10.22 -4.96
C THR A 15 7.38 10.87 -4.26
N THR A 16 7.95 11.96 -4.81
CA THR A 16 9.03 12.71 -4.16
C THR A 16 8.55 13.33 -2.83
N THR A 17 7.37 13.94 -2.81
CA THR A 17 6.77 14.48 -1.58
C THR A 17 6.56 13.39 -0.53
N VAL A 18 5.96 12.26 -0.91
CA VAL A 18 5.72 11.12 0.00
C VAL A 18 7.03 10.58 0.56
N VAL A 19 8.05 10.37 -0.28
CA VAL A 19 9.37 9.89 0.15
C VAL A 19 10.01 10.85 1.15
N ASN A 20 9.93 12.16 0.92
CA ASN A 20 10.50 13.15 1.83
C ASN A 20 9.74 13.23 3.17
N LEU A 21 8.41 13.13 3.15
CA LEU A 21 7.59 13.05 4.37
C LEU A 21 7.94 11.81 5.20
N VAL A 22 7.99 10.64 4.56
CA VAL A 22 8.35 9.39 5.24
C VAL A 22 9.75 9.48 5.83
N ARG A 23 10.73 9.96 5.06
CA ARG A 23 12.12 10.12 5.53
C ARG A 23 12.20 10.99 6.78
N GLU A 24 11.55 12.15 6.77
CA GLU A 24 11.59 13.09 7.88
C GLU A 24 10.85 12.56 9.12
N LEU A 25 9.68 11.94 8.95
CA LEU A 25 8.93 11.34 10.05
C LEU A 25 9.70 10.20 10.71
N CYS A 26 10.32 9.33 9.91
CA CYS A 26 11.19 8.27 10.41
C CYS A 26 12.43 8.85 11.13
N ALA A 27 13.05 9.91 10.59
CA ALA A 27 14.20 10.58 11.22
C ALA A 27 13.86 11.17 12.61
N ARG A 28 12.58 11.51 12.83
CA ARG A 28 12.06 11.96 14.12
C ARG A 28 11.68 10.82 15.08
N GLY A 29 11.90 9.56 14.69
CA GLY A 29 11.65 8.38 15.52
C GLY A 29 10.22 7.84 15.45
N TYR A 30 9.38 8.31 14.52
CA TYR A 30 8.05 7.76 14.32
C TYR A 30 8.07 6.50 13.45
N SER A 31 7.19 5.56 13.77
CA SER A 31 6.86 4.47 12.85
C SER A 31 5.92 4.99 11.74
N VAL A 32 6.24 4.69 10.48
CA VAL A 32 5.50 5.20 9.33
C VAL A 32 5.12 4.06 8.40
N ALA A 33 3.82 3.99 8.07
CA ALA A 33 3.28 3.14 7.03
C ALA A 33 2.91 3.95 5.79
N THR A 34 2.84 3.30 4.63
CA THR A 34 2.42 3.93 3.38
C THR A 34 1.33 3.13 2.68
N ILE A 35 0.45 3.83 1.98
CA ILE A 35 -0.45 3.25 0.97
C ILE A 35 -0.14 3.95 -0.33
N LYS A 36 0.02 3.19 -1.41
CA LYS A 36 0.07 3.74 -2.77
C LYS A 36 -1.10 3.21 -3.56
N ASP A 37 -1.99 4.10 -3.96
CA ASP A 37 -3.16 3.75 -4.75
C ASP A 37 -2.83 3.74 -6.25
N ILE A 38 -2.68 2.53 -6.79
CA ILE A 38 -2.18 2.30 -8.15
C ILE A 38 -3.36 2.20 -9.11
N HIS A 39 -3.58 3.27 -9.87
CA HIS A 39 -4.65 3.37 -10.87
C HIS A 39 -4.25 2.82 -12.25
N SER A 40 -3.48 1.73 -12.27
CA SER A 40 -3.08 1.04 -13.51
C SER A 40 -3.87 -0.25 -13.65
N GLU A 41 -4.63 -0.40 -14.74
CA GLU A 41 -5.39 -1.62 -15.03
C GLU A 41 -4.50 -2.87 -15.13
N LYS A 42 -3.21 -2.68 -15.42
CA LYS A 42 -2.22 -3.74 -15.54
C LYS A 42 -1.62 -4.14 -14.19
N PHE A 43 -1.88 -3.40 -13.12
CA PHE A 43 -1.26 -3.70 -11.83
C PHE A 43 -1.86 -4.97 -11.21
N ARG A 44 -0.96 -5.84 -10.78
CA ARG A 44 -1.21 -7.01 -9.95
C ARG A 44 -0.08 -7.09 -8.91
N ALA A 45 -0.43 -7.40 -7.67
CA ALA A 45 0.57 -7.61 -6.62
C ALA A 45 1.40 -8.89 -6.84
N ASP A 46 0.85 -9.85 -7.61
CA ASP A 46 1.51 -11.09 -7.99
C ASP A 46 1.61 -11.23 -9.52
N THR A 47 2.45 -12.16 -9.97
CA THR A 47 2.61 -12.48 -11.39
C THR A 47 1.69 -13.65 -11.78
N PRO A 48 0.73 -13.46 -12.70
CA PRO A 48 -0.14 -14.53 -13.19
C PRO A 48 0.64 -15.76 -13.65
N GLY A 49 0.14 -16.96 -13.33
CA GLY A 49 0.75 -18.24 -13.70
C GLY A 49 1.98 -18.66 -12.88
N LYS A 50 2.41 -17.87 -11.89
CA LYS A 50 3.45 -18.28 -10.92
C LYS A 50 2.85 -18.91 -9.67
N ASN A 51 3.72 -19.54 -8.86
CA ASN A 51 3.34 -20.36 -7.71
C ASN A 51 2.28 -19.73 -6.79
N SER A 52 2.51 -18.52 -6.27
CA SER A 52 1.55 -17.86 -5.36
C SER A 52 0.28 -17.38 -6.07
N ALA A 53 0.34 -17.06 -7.35
CA ALA A 53 -0.84 -16.75 -8.16
C ALA A 53 -1.71 -18.00 -8.37
N LEU A 54 -1.12 -19.18 -8.54
CA LEU A 54 -1.87 -20.44 -8.61
C LEU A 54 -2.64 -20.74 -7.32
N HIS A 55 -2.14 -20.31 -6.15
CA HIS A 55 -2.90 -20.43 -4.90
C HIS A 55 -4.16 -19.54 -4.92
N ILE A 56 -4.04 -18.33 -5.48
CA ILE A 56 -5.16 -17.40 -5.65
C ILE A 56 -6.18 -17.98 -6.64
N ASP A 57 -5.71 -18.47 -7.79
CA ASP A 57 -6.56 -19.09 -8.82
C ASP A 57 -7.27 -20.34 -8.31
N ALA A 58 -6.67 -21.07 -7.37
CA ALA A 58 -7.28 -22.20 -6.68
C ALA A 58 -8.35 -21.81 -5.63
N GLY A 59 -8.58 -20.50 -5.41
CA GLY A 59 -9.62 -19.99 -4.52
C GLY A 59 -9.12 -19.53 -3.14
N SER A 60 -7.81 -19.33 -2.96
CA SER A 60 -7.29 -18.74 -1.72
C SER A 60 -7.88 -17.35 -1.49
N LYS A 61 -8.46 -17.13 -0.31
CA LYS A 61 -9.01 -15.81 0.09
C LYS A 61 -7.95 -14.84 0.58
N LEU A 62 -6.77 -15.35 0.92
CA LEU A 62 -5.63 -14.60 1.43
C LEU A 62 -4.35 -15.40 1.14
N THR A 63 -3.42 -14.82 0.40
CA THR A 63 -2.13 -15.46 0.10
C THR A 63 -1.01 -14.66 0.72
N VAL A 64 -0.13 -15.32 1.48
CA VAL A 64 1.08 -14.72 2.03
C VAL A 64 2.28 -15.26 1.27
N ALA A 65 2.98 -14.40 0.54
CA ALA A 65 4.23 -14.73 -0.12
C ALA A 65 5.39 -14.22 0.75
N ARG A 66 6.17 -15.14 1.32
CA ARG A 66 7.30 -14.83 2.19
C ARG A 66 8.61 -15.03 1.43
N GLY A 67 9.31 -13.93 1.16
CA GLY A 67 10.64 -13.92 0.57
C GLY A 67 11.75 -13.80 1.62
N ILE A 68 12.99 -13.80 1.14
CA ILE A 68 14.18 -13.54 1.98
C ILE A 68 14.37 -12.05 2.30
N TYR A 69 13.79 -11.15 1.48
CA TYR A 69 13.92 -9.70 1.64
C TYR A 69 12.63 -9.04 2.13
N ASP A 70 11.46 -9.63 1.85
CA ASP A 70 10.16 -9.04 2.15
C ASP A 70 9.09 -10.11 2.37
N THR A 71 7.90 -9.65 2.78
CA THR A 71 6.69 -10.47 2.86
C THR A 71 5.53 -9.69 2.27
N ALA A 72 4.81 -10.30 1.33
CA ALA A 72 3.63 -9.74 0.73
C ALA A 72 2.37 -10.45 1.26
N ILE A 73 1.38 -9.66 1.68
CA ILE A 73 0.04 -10.13 2.02
C ILE A 73 -0.87 -9.72 0.86
N ILE A 74 -1.43 -10.72 0.17
CA ILE A 74 -2.16 -10.53 -1.08
C ILE A 74 -3.62 -10.86 -0.85
N PHE A 75 -4.46 -9.84 -0.93
CA PHE A 75 -5.91 -9.98 -1.00
C PHE A 75 -6.30 -10.03 -2.49
N PRO A 76 -7.03 -11.06 -2.95
CA PRO A 76 -7.42 -11.19 -4.36
C PRO A 76 -8.62 -10.29 -4.73
N LYS A 77 -8.68 -9.09 -4.13
CA LYS A 77 -9.70 -8.06 -4.35
C LYS A 77 -9.16 -6.70 -3.90
N THR A 78 -9.71 -5.63 -4.46
CA THR A 78 -9.51 -4.29 -3.89
C THR A 78 -10.17 -4.23 -2.52
N LEU A 79 -9.43 -3.78 -1.50
CA LEU A 79 -9.97 -3.53 -0.18
C LEU A 79 -10.34 -2.05 -0.03
N PRO A 80 -11.50 -1.72 0.57
CA PRO A 80 -11.77 -0.35 0.99
C PRO A 80 -10.83 0.03 2.15
N LEU A 81 -10.57 1.32 2.34
CA LEU A 81 -9.61 1.81 3.34
C LEU A 81 -9.89 1.27 4.75
N ASN A 82 -11.16 1.21 5.16
CA ASN A 82 -11.57 0.68 6.47
C ASN A 82 -11.24 -0.81 6.66
N GLU A 83 -11.12 -1.60 5.59
CA GLU A 83 -10.64 -2.99 5.65
C GLU A 83 -9.11 -3.07 5.66
N ILE A 84 -8.40 -2.08 5.11
CA ILE A 84 -6.93 -2.04 5.10
C ILE A 84 -6.38 -1.62 6.48
N LEU A 85 -6.95 -0.59 7.09
CA LEU A 85 -6.45 0.04 8.31
C LEU A 85 -6.17 -0.93 9.48
N PRO A 86 -6.99 -1.95 9.76
CA PRO A 86 -6.72 -2.92 10.84
C PRO A 86 -5.41 -3.70 10.67
N HIS A 87 -4.84 -3.75 9.48
CA HIS A 87 -3.58 -4.43 9.18
C HIS A 87 -2.34 -3.53 9.35
N ILE A 88 -2.53 -2.24 9.68
CA ILE A 88 -1.46 -1.25 9.76
C ILE A 88 -1.21 -0.86 11.21
N VAL A 89 0.02 -1.06 11.68
CA VAL A 89 0.48 -0.63 13.01
C VAL A 89 1.62 0.38 12.81
N ALA A 90 1.28 1.66 12.92
CA ALA A 90 2.23 2.77 12.79
C ALA A 90 1.70 4.05 13.48
N ASP A 91 2.60 4.99 13.78
CA ASP A 91 2.26 6.32 14.30
C ASP A 91 1.65 7.19 13.19
N PHE A 92 2.19 7.08 11.97
CA PHE A 92 1.75 7.82 10.79
C PHE A 92 1.43 6.89 9.61
N LEU A 93 0.40 7.25 8.84
CA LEU A 93 0.07 6.70 7.53
C LEU A 93 0.19 7.81 6.48
N VAL A 94 1.04 7.60 5.47
CA VAL A 94 1.16 8.50 4.32
C VAL A 94 0.59 7.81 3.09
N ILE A 95 -0.47 8.40 2.50
CA ILE A 95 -1.17 7.84 1.35
C ILE A 95 -0.74 8.59 0.09
N GLU A 96 -0.28 7.89 -0.94
CA GLU A 96 -0.10 8.43 -2.29
C GLU A 96 -1.33 8.05 -3.13
N GLY A 97 -2.17 9.03 -3.48
CA GLY A 97 -3.43 8.79 -4.19
C GLY A 97 -4.63 8.58 -3.27
N MET A 98 -5.56 7.69 -3.62
CA MET A 98 -6.82 7.43 -2.92
C MET A 98 -7.66 8.70 -2.70
N LYS A 99 -8.16 9.26 -3.80
CA LYS A 99 -8.85 10.56 -3.82
C LYS A 99 -10.05 10.65 -2.87
N ASP A 100 -10.70 9.52 -2.64
CA ASP A 100 -11.90 9.42 -1.80
C ASP A 100 -11.57 9.03 -0.34
N ALA A 101 -10.28 8.99 0.03
CA ALA A 101 -9.88 8.73 1.40
C ALA A 101 -10.35 9.88 2.32
N PRO A 102 -11.05 9.60 3.44
CA PRO A 102 -11.51 10.61 4.40
C PRO A 102 -10.35 11.04 5.32
N VAL A 103 -9.25 11.54 4.73
CA VAL A 103 -8.06 12.04 5.43
C VAL A 103 -7.67 13.42 4.91
N PRO A 104 -6.94 14.22 5.71
CA PRO A 104 -6.38 15.49 5.24
C PRO A 104 -5.46 15.37 4.03
#